data_AF-U5LCB8-F1
#
_entry.id   AF-U5LCB8-F1
#
_cell.length_a   1.000
_cell.length_b   1.000
_cell.length_c   1.000
_cell.angle_alpha   90.00
_cell.angle_beta   90.00
_cell.angle_gamma   90.00
#
_symmetry.space_group_name_H-M   'P 1'
#
loop_
_entity.id
_entity.type
_entity.pdbx_description
1 polymer ?
#
loop_
_entity_poly.entity_id
_entity_poly.type
_entity_poly.pdbx_seq_one_letter_code
_entity_poly.pdbx_strand_id
1 'polypeptide(L)' 'MPEDKKEPTMAPGIDDSDELNQDASAQERQKGEYTNVTALVLDEADPS' A
#
# COMPACT_ATOMS: atom_id res chain seq x y z
N MET A 1 10.59 13.39 -26.57
CA MET A 1 10.84 12.22 -25.71
C MET A 1 9.50 11.84 -25.11
N PRO A 2 8.97 10.62 -25.28
CA PRO A 2 7.81 10.20 -24.51
C PRO A 2 8.20 10.21 -23.04
N GLU A 3 7.35 10.73 -22.15
CA GLU A 3 7.61 10.67 -20.72
C GLU A 3 7.66 9.20 -20.31
N ASP A 4 8.81 8.74 -19.82
CA ASP A 4 8.92 7.45 -19.16
C ASP A 4 7.89 7.45 -18.03
N LYS A 5 6.82 6.67 -18.17
CA LYS A 5 5.85 6.46 -17.11
C LYS A 5 6.60 5.79 -15.97
N LYS A 6 7.11 6.59 -15.04
CA LYS A 6 7.72 6.09 -13.81
C LYS A 6 6.65 5.23 -13.15
N GLU A 7 6.92 3.94 -13.06
CA GLU A 7 6.08 3.07 -12.26
C GLU A 7 6.03 3.66 -10.84
N PRO A 8 4.85 3.65 -10.19
CA PRO A 8 4.76 4.11 -8.81
C PRO A 8 5.69 3.25 -7.95
N THR A 9 6.70 3.88 -7.37
CA THR A 9 7.68 3.26 -6.48
C THR A 9 7.43 3.71 -5.04
N MET A 10 7.75 2.86 -4.06
CA MET A 10 7.73 3.24 -2.64
C MET A 10 8.63 4.46 -2.40
N ALA A 11 8.19 5.36 -1.53
CA ALA A 11 9.04 6.46 -1.12
C ALA A 11 10.20 5.92 -0.25
N PRO A 12 11.42 6.46 -0.38
CA PRO A 12 12.55 6.03 0.43
C PRO A 12 12.25 6.22 1.93
N GLY A 13 12.46 5.16 2.72
CA GLY A 13 12.26 5.19 4.17
C GLY A 13 10.87 4.80 4.65
N ILE A 14 9.93 4.49 3.74
CA ILE A 14 8.64 3.87 4.08
C ILE A 14 8.85 2.36 4.30
N ASP A 15 8.40 1.85 5.44
CA ASP A 15 8.15 0.42 5.64
C ASP A 15 6.75 0.09 5.11
N ASP A 16 6.69 -0.60 3.97
CA ASP A 16 5.45 -0.85 3.26
C ASP A 16 4.50 -1.78 4.03
N SER A 17 5.03 -2.75 4.76
CA SER A 17 4.26 -3.66 5.60
C SER A 17 3.55 -2.96 6.75
N ASP A 18 4.22 -2.03 7.43
CA ASP A 18 3.68 -1.41 8.65
C ASP A 18 2.94 -0.11 8.39
N GLU A 19 3.38 0.70 7.42
CA GLU A 19 2.81 2.03 7.18
C GLU A 19 1.57 1.97 6.28
N LEU A 20 1.53 1.09 5.27
CA LEU A 20 0.38 1.00 4.35
C LEU A 20 -0.81 0.23 4.93
N ASN A 21 -0.58 -0.58 5.97
CA ASN A 21 -1.63 -1.33 6.65
C ASN A 21 -2.30 -0.54 7.80
N GLN A 22 -1.97 0.74 7.97
CA GLN A 22 -2.60 1.57 8.99
C GLN A 22 -4.00 1.99 8.57
N ASP A 23 -4.95 1.81 9.48
CA ASP A 23 -6.31 2.31 9.29
C ASP A 23 -6.36 3.84 9.36
N ALA A 24 -6.96 4.44 8.34
CA ALA A 24 -7.23 5.87 8.36
C ALA A 24 -8.24 6.26 9.44
N SER A 25 -7.92 7.33 10.19
CA SER A 25 -8.83 7.90 11.18
C SER A 25 -10.13 8.40 10.55
N ALA A 26 -11.15 8.65 11.38
CA ALA A 26 -12.42 9.19 10.89
C ALA A 26 -12.25 10.57 10.22
N GLN A 27 -11.34 11.41 10.73
CA GLN A 27 -11.08 12.74 10.19
C GLN A 27 -10.37 12.68 8.83
N GLU A 28 -9.40 11.79 8.66
CA GLU A 28 -8.71 11.57 7.38
C GLU A 28 -9.67 11.03 6.32
N ARG A 29 -10.53 10.07 6.69
CA ARG A 29 -11.58 9.57 5.79
C ARG A 29 -12.55 10.65 5.37
N GLN A 30 -12.95 11.54 6.28
CA GLN A 30 -13.82 12.68 5.96
C GLN A 30 -13.17 13.65 4.98
N LYS A 31 -11.85 13.85 5.07
CA LYS A 31 -11.08 14.74 4.18
C LYS A 31 -10.65 14.09 2.87
N GLY A 32 -10.77 12.76 2.76
CA GLY A 32 -10.25 12.01 1.62
C GLY A 32 -8.74 11.76 1.67
N GLU A 33 -8.12 11.91 2.84
CA GLU A 33 -6.68 11.71 3.07
C GLU A 33 -6.36 10.24 3.36
N TYR A 34 -6.80 9.33 2.48
CA TYR A 34 -6.56 7.89 2.62
C TYR A 34 -6.45 7.22 1.25
N THR A 35 -5.86 6.03 1.21
CA THR A 35 -5.80 5.17 0.02
C THR A 35 -6.22 3.75 0.39
N ASN A 36 -6.93 3.08 -0.51
CA ASN A 36 -7.29 1.68 -0.32
C ASN A 36 -6.14 0.78 -0.75
N VAL A 37 -5.65 -0.04 0.17
CA VAL A 37 -4.57 -1.00 -0.07
C VAL A 37 -5.17 -2.40 -0.11
N THR A 38 -4.71 -3.23 -1.05
CA THR A 38 -5.11 -4.64 -1.15
C THR A 38 -3.86 -5.49 -1.02
N ALA A 39 -3.76 -6.29 0.04
CA ALA A 39 -2.66 -7.23 0.23
C ALA A 39 -2.98 -8.56 -0.46
N LEU A 40 -2.06 -9.03 -1.31
CA LEU A 40 -2.06 -10.40 -1.81
C LEU A 40 -1.21 -11.25 -0.87
N VAL A 41 -1.83 -12.21 -0.19
CA VAL A 41 -1.12 -13.16 0.68
C VAL A 41 -1.22 -14.54 0.06
N LEU A 42 -0.09 -15.21 -0.12
CA LEU A 42 -0.03 -16.58 -0.59
C LEU A 42 0.03 -17.51 0.64
N ASP A 43 -1.02 -18.30 0.87
CA ASP A 43 -1.05 -19.32 1.92
C ASP A 43 -0.63 -20.67 1.30
N GLU A 44 0.67 -20.94 1.27
CA GLU A 44 1.19 -22.25 0.88
C GLU A 44 0.93 -23.24 2.01
N ALA A 45 -0.20 -23.95 1.95
CA ALA A 45 -0.43 -25.13 2.77
C ALA A 45 0.58 -26.20 2.37
N ASP A 46 1.64 -26.39 3.16
CA ASP A 46 2.59 -27.50 3.00
C ASP A 46 1.80 -28.83 3.10
N PRO A 47 1.69 -29.64 2.02
CA PRO A 47 0.98 -30.90 2.09
C PRO A 47 1.80 -31.86 2.96
N SER A 48 1.32 -32.09 4.18
CA SER A 48 1.90 -33.03 5.15
C SER A 48 1.74 -34.49 4.74
#